data_AF-X1AC74-F1
#
_entry.id   AF-X1AC74-F1
#
_cell.length_a   1.000
_cell.length_b   1.000
_cell.length_c   1.000
_cell.angle_alpha   90.00
_cell.angle_beta   90.00
_cell.angle_gamma   90.00
#
_symmetry.space_group_name_H-M   'P 1'
#
loop_
_entity.id
_entity.type
_entity.pdbx_description
1 polymer ?
#
loop_
_entity_poly.entity_id
_entity_poly.type
_entity_poly.pdbx_seq_one_letter_code
_entity_poly.pdbx_strand_id
1 'polypeptide(L)' 'SIINSAIDARASDIHIEPQEFDVRVRYRVDGTLRPAIDVPSSAQLEVVSHIKIMADM' A
#
# COMPACT_ATOMS: atom_id res chain seq x y z
N SER A 1 -8.34 -3.07 -5.39
CA SER A 1 -8.04 -2.86 -3.96
C SER A 1 -6.58 -3.20 -3.73
N ILE A 2 -5.84 -2.41 -2.94
CA ILE A 2 -4.40 -2.62 -2.66
C ILE A 2 -4.13 -4.04 -2.13
N ILE A 3 -5.00 -4.56 -1.25
CA ILE A 3 -4.84 -5.88 -0.63
C ILE A 3 -5.05 -7.01 -1.66
N ASN A 4 -6.13 -6.93 -2.46
CA ASN A 4 -6.39 -7.96 -3.48
C ASN A 4 -5.24 -8.03 -4.50
N SER A 5 -4.74 -6.89 -4.95
CA SER A 5 -3.61 -6.83 -5.88
C SER A 5 -2.32 -7.40 -5.27
N ALA A 6 -2.10 -7.25 -3.96
CA ALA A 6 -0.99 -7.90 -3.25
C ALA A 6 -1.15 -9.42 -3.18
N ILE A 7 -2.38 -9.91 -2.94
CA ILE A 7 -2.73 -11.35 -2.94
C ILE A 7 -2.48 -11.95 -4.33
N ASP A 8 -2.99 -11.30 -5.38
CA ASP A 8 -2.82 -11.72 -6.77
C ASP A 8 -1.32 -11.77 -7.15
N ALA A 9 -0.54 -10.80 -6.66
CA ALA A 9 0.91 -10.74 -6.85
C ALA A 9 1.70 -11.71 -5.95
N ARG A 10 1.04 -12.46 -5.05
CA ARG A 10 1.66 -13.33 -4.03
C ARG A 10 2.71 -12.60 -3.18
N ALA A 11 2.40 -11.36 -2.81
CA ALA A 11 3.28 -10.53 -2.00
C ALA A 11 3.34 -11.03 -0.55
N SER A 12 4.52 -11.00 0.06
CA SER A 12 4.70 -11.24 1.50
C SER A 12 4.33 -10.00 2.32
N ASP A 13 4.62 -8.82 1.80
CA ASP A 13 4.44 -7.54 2.48
C ASP A 13 3.87 -6.48 1.53
N ILE A 14 3.04 -5.61 2.08
CA ILE A 14 2.58 -4.39 1.43
C ILE A 14 3.26 -3.21 2.13
N HIS A 15 4.01 -2.43 1.37
CA HIS A 15 4.62 -1.20 1.84
C HIS A 15 3.79 -0.02 1.37
N ILE A 16 3.39 0.85 2.29
CA ILE A 16 2.67 2.11 2.02
C ILE A 16 3.54 3.23 2.56
N GLU A 17 4.09 4.03 1.66
CA GLU A 17 5.18 4.96 1.93
C GLU A 17 4.77 6.37 1.55
N PRO A 18 4.34 7.20 2.52
CA PRO A 18 4.12 8.62 2.27
C PRO A 18 5.41 9.29 1.80
N GLN A 19 5.30 10.06 0.72
CA GLN A 19 6.35 10.92 0.18
C GLN A 19 5.90 12.38 0.27
N GLU A 20 6.71 13.30 -0.25
CA GLU A 20 6.41 14.74 -0.25
C GLU A 20 5.14 15.08 -1.06
N PHE A 21 4.91 14.39 -2.19
CA PHE A 21 3.84 14.72 -3.13
C PHE A 21 2.81 13.61 -3.39
N ASP A 22 3.16 12.37 -3.05
CA ASP A 22 2.34 11.18 -3.26
C ASP A 22 2.52 10.15 -2.14
N VAL A 23 1.75 9.08 -2.19
CA VAL A 23 1.95 7.90 -1.35
C VAL A 23 2.29 6.74 -2.26
N ARG A 24 3.50 6.22 -2.13
CA ARG A 24 3.98 5.10 -2.92
C ARG A 24 3.56 3.77 -2.29
N VAL A 25 2.97 2.89 -3.09
CA VAL A 25 2.67 1.51 -2.68
C VAL A 25 3.61 0.54 -3.39
N ARG A 26 4.25 -0.34 -2.61
CA ARG A 26 5.12 -1.41 -3.13
C ARG A 26 4.74 -2.76 -2.55
N TYR A 27 4.99 -3.80 -3.33
CA TYR A 27 4.82 -5.19 -2.89
C TYR A 27 6.18 -5.85 -2.76
N ARG A 28 6.39 -6.60 -1.67
CA ARG A 28 7.52 -7.51 -1.59
C ARG A 28 7.11 -8.85 -2.19
N VAL A 29 7.71 -9.21 -3.32
CA VAL A 29 7.50 -10.50 -4.00
C VAL A 29 8.85 -11.19 -4.12
N ASP A 30 8.96 -12.40 -3.58
CA ASP A 30 10.20 -13.19 -3.55
C ASP A 30 11.39 -12.39 -2.99
N GLY A 31 11.16 -11.67 -1.89
CA GLY A 31 12.16 -10.83 -1.22
C GLY A 31 12.41 -9.47 -1.87
N THR A 32 11.92 -9.23 -3.09
CA THR A 32 12.18 -8.00 -3.86
C THR A 32 11.00 -7.02 -3.80
N LEU A 33 11.29 -5.75 -3.55
CA LEU A 33 10.28 -4.68 -3.61
C LEU A 33 9.99 -4.28 -5.06
N ARG A 34 8.72 -4.34 -5.45
CA ARG A 34 8.22 -3.97 -6.77
C ARG A 34 7.21 -2.83 -6.66
N PRO A 35 7.27 -1.81 -7.52
CA PRO A 35 6.26 -0.75 -7.55
C PRO A 35 4.89 -1.33 -7.91
N ALA A 36 3.83 -0.82 -7.29
CA ALA A 36 2.46 -1.25 -7.55
C ALA A 36 1.56 -0.10 -8.00
N ILE A 37 1.37 0.91 -7.15
CA ILE A 37 0.56 2.09 -7.45
C ILE A 37 1.09 3.29 -6.67
N ASP A 38 1.05 4.46 -7.30
CA ASP A 38 1.22 5.74 -6.61
C ASP A 38 -0.16 6.34 -6.36
N VAL A 39 -0.44 6.66 -5.09
CA VAL A 39 -1.70 7.22 -4.62
C VAL A 39 -1.52 8.73 -4.45
N PRO A 40 -2.46 9.57 -4.91
CA PRO A 40 -2.38 11.01 -4.69
C PRO A 40 -2.28 11.36 -3.20
N SER A 41 -1.46 12.35 -2.85
CA SER A 41 -1.32 12.83 -1.46
C SER A 41 -2.65 13.23 -0.82
N SER A 42 -3.62 13.72 -1.61
CA SER A 42 -4.97 14.02 -1.14
C SER A 42 -5.71 12.82 -0.55
N ALA A 43 -5.37 11.60 -0.96
CA ALA A 43 -5.98 10.35 -0.49
C ALA A 43 -5.18 9.65 0.63
N GLN A 44 -4.06 10.23 1.08
CA GLN A 44 -3.18 9.61 2.08
C GLN A 44 -3.92 9.27 3.39
N LEU A 45 -4.66 10.24 3.95
CA LEU A 45 -5.37 10.04 5.22
C LEU A 45 -6.48 8.99 5.09
N GLU A 46 -7.14 8.93 3.93
CA GLU A 46 -8.17 7.93 3.65
C GLU A 46 -7.58 6.52 3.66
N VAL A 47 -6.45 6.31 2.98
CA VAL A 47 -5.74 5.02 2.96
C VAL A 47 -5.32 4.59 4.37
N VAL A 48 -4.71 5.48 5.14
CA VAL A 48 -4.27 5.19 6.51
C VAL A 48 -5.46 4.86 7.41
N SER A 49 -6.53 5.66 7.35
CA SER A 49 -7.72 5.44 8.17
C SER A 49 -8.40 4.11 7.84
N HIS A 50 -8.51 3.76 6.55
CA HIS A 50 -9.12 2.51 6.13
C HIS A 50 -8.36 1.31 6.67
N ILE A 51 -7.03 1.33 6.62
CA ILE A 51 -6.19 0.24 7.14
C ILE A 51 -6.34 0.11 8.66
N LYS A 52 -6.36 1.22 9.39
CA LYS A 52 -6.56 1.20 10.85
C LYS A 52 -7.90 0.61 11.24
N ILE A 53 -8.98 1.02 10.56
CA ILE A 53 -10.32 0.47 10.78
C ILE A 53 -10.36 -1.03 10.48
N MET A 54 -9.78 -1.46 9.36
CA MET A 54 -9.70 -2.89 9.00
C MET A 54 -8.92 -3.72 10.02
N ALA A 55 -7.97 -3.10 10.72
CA ALA A 55 -7.14 -3.74 11.74
C ALA A 55 -7.72 -3.61 13.17
N ASP A 56 -8.90 -3.01 13.34
CA ASP A 56 -9.52 -2.71 14.64
C ASP A 56 -8.59 -1.89 15.57
N MET A 57 -7.95 -0.86 15.00
CA MET A 57 -6.99 0.04 15.68
C MET A 57 -7.54 1.44 15.95
#